data_AF-A0A2M7B2H7-F1
#
_entry.id   AF-A0A2M7B2H7-F1
#
_cell.length_a   1.000
_cell.length_b   1.000
_cell.length_c   1.000
_cell.angle_alpha   90.00
_cell.angle_beta   90.00
_cell.angle_gamma   90.00
#
_symmetry.space_group_name_H-M   'P 1'
#
loop_
_entity.id
_entity.type
_entity.pdbx_description
1 polymer ?
#
loop_
_entity_poly.entity_id
_entity_poly.type
_entity_poly.pdbx_seq_one_letter_code
_entity_poly.pdbx_strand_id
1 'polypeptide(L)'
;MSADGRIPPIPAIGTHDPRRIEFAKRYADKVGLPKKALEFQMLYGIRRDLQEQCAQEGCPVRIYVPYGTHWYPYFMRRLAERPANIWFFISNFFRK
;
A
#
# COMPACT_ATOMS: atom_id res chain seq x y z
N MET A 1 7.63 -8.89 13.86
CA MET A 1 8.16 -8.09 12.75
C MET A 1 9.65 -7.92 12.99
N SER A 2 10.49 -8.20 11.99
CA SER A 2 11.92 -7.97 12.12
C SER A 2 12.23 -6.48 11.93
N ALA A 3 13.25 -5.97 12.62
CA ALA A 3 13.65 -4.56 12.52
C ALA A 3 14.11 -4.18 11.11
N ASP A 4 14.58 -5.16 10.33
CA ASP A 4 15.03 -5.03 8.94
C ASP A 4 13.91 -5.16 7.89
N GLY A 5 12.65 -5.38 8.32
CA GLY A 5 11.50 -5.48 7.42
C GLY A 5 11.44 -6.76 6.57
N ARG A 6 12.32 -7.75 6.81
CA ARG A 6 12.27 -9.06 6.13
C ARG A 6 11.06 -9.89 6.52
N ILE A 7 10.65 -9.82 7.79
CA ILE A 7 9.48 -10.50 8.33
C ILE A 7 8.40 -9.45 8.59
N PRO A 8 7.38 -9.33 7.72
CA PRO A 8 6.29 -8.38 7.93
C PRO A 8 5.46 -8.77 9.16
N PRO A 9 4.70 -7.81 9.74
CA PRO A 9 3.67 -8.17 10.69
C PRO A 9 2.61 -9.04 10.01
N ILE A 10 1.92 -9.90 10.78
CA ILE A 10 0.93 -10.84 10.25
C ILE A 10 -0.18 -10.12 9.46
N PRO A 11 -0.74 -8.98 9.93
CA PRO A 11 -1.67 -8.19 9.14
C PRO A 11 -0.90 -7.28 8.18
N ALA A 12 -1.01 -7.57 6.88
CA ALA A 12 -0.52 -6.73 5.80
C ALA A 12 -1.68 -6.34 4.88
N ILE A 13 -1.92 -5.04 4.74
CA ILE A 13 -3.07 -4.50 3.98
C ILE A 13 -2.58 -3.83 2.71
N GLY A 14 -2.83 -4.46 1.56
CA GLY A 14 -2.54 -3.91 0.24
C GLY A 14 -3.65 -2.99 -0.27
N THR A 15 -3.49 -1.66 -0.17
CA THR A 15 -4.49 -0.72 -0.67
C THR A 15 -3.94 0.70 -0.89
N HIS A 16 -4.52 1.44 -1.84
CA HIS A 16 -4.32 2.90 -1.99
C HIS A 16 -5.57 3.70 -1.63
N ASP A 17 -6.58 3.05 -1.03
CA ASP A 17 -7.82 3.71 -0.60
C ASP A 17 -7.61 4.35 0.79
N PRO A 18 -7.59 5.69 0.90
CA PRO A 18 -7.34 6.35 2.18
C PRO A 18 -8.41 6.01 3.23
N ARG A 19 -9.66 5.71 2.82
CA ARG A 19 -10.73 5.36 3.76
C ARG A 19 -10.46 4.02 4.42
N ARG A 20 -9.92 3.06 3.66
CA ARG A 20 -9.57 1.72 4.18
C ARG A 20 -8.37 1.78 5.12
N ILE A 21 -7.38 2.59 4.76
CA ILE A 21 -6.19 2.82 5.60
C ILE A 21 -6.62 3.43 6.94
N GLU A 22 -7.40 4.50 6.89
CA GLU A 22 -7.89 5.19 8.09
C GLU A 22 -8.73 4.27 8.98
N PHE A 23 -9.63 3.48 8.37
CA PHE A 23 -10.40 2.48 9.09
C PHE A 23 -9.49 1.46 9.80
N ALA A 24 -8.48 0.94 9.11
CA ALA A 24 -7.56 -0.05 9.67
C ALA A 24 -6.73 0.54 10.83
N LYS A 25 -6.25 1.78 10.70
CA LYS A 25 -5.55 2.51 11.78
C LYS A 25 -6.44 2.67 13.00
N ARG A 26 -7.67 3.15 12.83
CA ARG A 26 -8.64 3.33 13.92
C ARG A 26 -9.01 2.02 14.60
N TYR A 27 -9.18 0.96 13.82
CA TYR A 27 -9.50 -0.35 14.36
C TYR A 27 -8.32 -0.93 15.15
N ALA A 28 -7.10 -0.79 14.65
CA ALA A 28 -5.89 -1.18 15.37
C ALA A 28 -5.76 -0.43 16.70
N ASP A 29 -5.99 0.88 16.71
CA ASP A 29 -6.00 1.68 17.94
C ASP A 29 -7.10 1.22 18.92
N LYS A 30 -8.31 0.94 18.40
CA LYS A 30 -9.45 0.45 19.20
C LYS A 30 -9.15 -0.86 19.93
N VAL A 31 -8.41 -1.77 19.30
CA VAL A 31 -8.05 -3.07 19.89
C VAL A 31 -6.68 -3.06 20.60
N GLY A 32 -6.06 -1.88 20.75
CA GLY A 32 -4.80 -1.74 21.48
C GLY A 32 -3.58 -2.29 20.75
N LEU A 33 -3.62 -2.40 19.42
CA LEU A 33 -2.47 -2.83 18.63
C LEU A 33 -1.45 -1.69 18.50
N PRO A 34 -0.14 -1.96 18.67
CA PRO A 34 0.87 -0.95 18.42
C PRO A 34 0.95 -0.61 16.93
N LYS A 35 1.35 0.63 16.58
CA LYS A 35 1.43 1.10 15.18
C LYS A 35 2.28 0.20 14.26
N LYS A 36 3.26 -0.52 14.82
CA LYS A 36 4.14 -1.46 14.11
C LYS A 36 3.55 -2.88 13.94
N ALA A 37 2.36 -3.14 14.48
CA ALA A 37 1.66 -4.42 14.34
C ALA A 37 0.90 -4.58 13.03
N LEU A 38 0.79 -3.51 12.23
CA LEU A 38 0.08 -3.48 10.95
C LEU A 38 1.00 -2.90 9.87
N GLU A 39 1.05 -3.52 8.70
CA GLU A 39 1.79 -3.00 7.55
C GLU A 39 0.84 -2.58 6.43
N PHE A 40 1.08 -1.42 5.83
CA PHE A 40 0.40 -0.98 4.62
C PHE A 40 1.27 -1.26 3.39
N GLN A 41 0.68 -1.89 2.39
CA GLN A 41 1.38 -2.23 1.15
C GLN A 41 0.80 -1.42 -0.01
N MET A 42 1.68 -0.74 -0.75
CA MET A 42 1.32 0.11 -1.87
C MET A 42 2.23 -0.18 -3.06
N LEU A 43 1.85 0.29 -4.23
CA LEU A 43 2.61 0.12 -5.46
C LEU A 43 3.51 1.33 -5.66
N TYR A 44 4.67 1.05 -6.23
CA TYR A 44 5.61 2.11 -6.56
C TYR A 44 4.99 3.16 -7.49
N GLY A 45 5.16 4.43 -7.13
CA GLY A 45 4.73 5.57 -7.95
C GLY A 45 3.27 6.00 -7.80
N ILE A 46 2.44 5.31 -7.01
CA ILE A 46 1.01 5.61 -6.86
C ILE A 46 0.71 6.12 -5.45
N ARG A 47 0.04 7.28 -5.34
CA ARG A 47 -0.30 7.91 -4.06
C ARG A 47 0.89 8.00 -3.11
N ARG A 48 1.98 8.58 -3.60
CA ARG A 48 3.21 8.78 -2.82
C ARG A 48 2.96 9.60 -1.56
N ASP A 49 2.05 10.56 -1.62
CA ASP A 49 1.50 11.28 -0.47
C ASP A 49 1.02 10.35 0.64
N LEU A 50 0.24 9.33 0.27
CA LEU A 50 -0.34 8.40 1.23
C LEU A 50 0.70 7.43 1.80
N GLN A 51 1.70 7.06 1.00
CA GLN A 51 2.85 6.27 1.43
C GLN A 51 3.64 7.04 2.50
N GLU A 52 3.99 8.29 2.19
CA GLU A 52 4.74 9.18 3.08
C GLU A 52 3.95 9.48 4.36
N GLN A 53 2.65 9.79 4.23
CA GLN A 53 1.77 10.02 5.38
C GLN A 53 1.74 8.80 6.31
N CYS A 54 1.56 7.60 5.79
CA CYS A 54 1.55 6.39 6.64
C CYS A 54 2.90 6.17 7.34
N ALA A 55 4.01 6.42 6.65
CA ALA A 55 5.33 6.31 7.24
C ALA A 55 5.56 7.37 8.34
N GLN A 56 5.14 8.61 8.13
CA GLN A 56 5.22 9.70 9.11
C GLN A 56 4.38 9.43 10.36
N GLU A 57 3.24 8.77 10.22
CA GLU A 57 2.40 8.32 11.34
C GLU A 57 2.97 7.10 12.09
N GLY A 58 4.15 6.60 11.68
CA GLY A 58 4.85 5.49 12.34
C GLY A 58 4.32 4.10 11.98
N CYS A 59 3.47 3.99 10.95
CA CYS A 59 3.05 2.71 10.40
C CYS A 59 4.11 2.17 9.43
N PRO A 60 4.47 0.87 9.50
CA PRO A 60 5.24 0.19 8.47
C PRO A 60 4.58 0.33 7.09
N VAL A 61 5.37 0.76 6.10
CA VAL A 61 4.95 0.86 4.70
C VAL A 61 5.87 0.00 3.84
N ARG A 62 5.27 -0.84 2.99
CA ARG A 62 5.99 -1.65 1.99
C ARG A 62 5.57 -1.27 0.58
N ILE A 63 6.57 -1.01 -0.25
CA ILE A 63 6.37 -0.65 -1.64
C ILE A 63 6.64 -1.86 -2.53
N TYR A 64 5.65 -2.24 -3.31
CA TYR A 64 5.79 -3.22 -4.39
C TYR A 64 6.42 -2.53 -5.60
N VAL A 65 7.67 -2.88 -5.88
CA VAL A 65 8.47 -2.34 -6.97
C VAL A 65 8.57 -3.38 -8.10
N PRO A 66 7.84 -3.22 -9.21
CA PRO A 66 8.06 -4.05 -10.39
C PRO A 66 9.42 -3.71 -11.01
N TYR A 67 10.18 -4.72 -11.46
CA TYR A 67 11.52 -4.54 -12.04
C TYR A 67 11.70 -5.43 -13.29
N GLY A 68 12.77 -5.16 -14.05
CA GLY A 68 13.10 -5.88 -15.31
C GLY A 68 12.58 -5.18 -16.57
N THR A 69 13.10 -5.53 -17.74
CA THR A 69 12.81 -4.82 -19.01
C THR A 69 11.36 -4.92 -19.48
N HIS A 70 10.63 -5.95 -19.05
CA HIS A 70 9.25 -6.24 -19.48
C HIS A 70 8.22 -5.95 -18.37
N TRP A 71 8.58 -5.10 -17.39
CA TRP A 71 7.72 -4.78 -16.27
C TRP A 71 6.38 -4.15 -16.69
N TYR A 72 6.42 -3.25 -17.70
CA TYR A 72 5.24 -2.49 -18.14
C TYR A 72 4.18 -3.37 -18.84
N PRO A 73 4.53 -4.23 -19.81
CA PRO A 73 3.58 -5.20 -20.36
C PRO A 73 2.96 -6.13 -19.31
N TYR A 74 3.76 -6.64 -18.37
CA TYR A 74 3.27 -7.52 -17.30
C TYR A 74 2.26 -6.80 -16.39
N PHE A 75 2.59 -5.57 -15.99
CA PHE A 75 1.75 -4.74 -15.15
C PHE A 75 0.43 -4.37 -15.85
N MET A 76 0.49 -3.95 -17.12
CA MET A 76 -0.71 -3.64 -17.91
C MET A 76 -1.61 -4.86 -18.10
N ARG A 77 -1.04 -6.06 -18.32
CA ARG A 77 -1.82 -7.30 -18.40
C ARG A 77 -2.56 -7.59 -17.09
N ARG A 78 -1.89 -7.45 -15.94
CA ARG A 78 -2.50 -7.64 -14.60
C ARG A 78 -3.58 -6.61 -14.29
N LEU A 79 -3.46 -5.38 -14.81
CA LEU A 79 -4.46 -4.34 -14.66
C LEU A 79 -5.67 -4.57 -15.57
N ALA A 80 -5.44 -4.97 -16.82
CA ALA A 80 -6.49 -5.21 -17.82
C ALA A 80 -7.47 -6.34 -17.45
N GLU A 81 -7.03 -7.29 -16.64
CA GLU A 81 -7.89 -8.38 -16.14
C GLU A 81 -9.05 -7.89 -15.25
N ARG A 82 -8.99 -6.68 -14.70
CA ARG A 82 -10.09 -6.07 -13.94
C ARG A 82 -10.22 -4.57 -14.28
N PRO A 83 -11.15 -4.18 -15.18
CA PRO A 83 -11.31 -2.79 -15.63
C PRO A 83 -11.48 -1.76 -14.48
N ALA A 84 -12.13 -2.16 -13.39
CA ALA A 84 -12.29 -1.32 -12.20
C ALA A 84 -10.95 -0.95 -11.55
N ASN A 85 -9.94 -1.82 -11.61
CA ASN A 85 -8.60 -1.54 -11.08
C ASN A 85 -7.89 -0.49 -11.93
N ILE A 86 -8.07 -0.50 -13.26
CA ILE A 86 -7.47 0.51 -14.15
C ILE A 86 -7.96 1.90 -13.77
N TRP A 87 -9.28 2.09 -13.64
CA TRP A 87 -9.84 3.40 -13.28
C TRP A 87 -9.37 3.88 -11.90
N PHE A 88 -9.33 2.98 -10.92
CA PHE A 88 -8.79 3.26 -9.60
C PHE A 88 -7.32 3.70 -9.67
N PHE A 89 -6.49 3.01 -10.45
CA PHE A 89 -5.08 3.35 -10.61
C PHE A 89 -4.88 4.70 -11.26
N ILE A 90 -5.54 4.96 -12.38
CA ILE A 90 -5.43 6.22 -13.12
C ILE A 90 -5.83 7.38 -12.22
N SER A 91 -7.00 7.31 -11.58
CA SER A 91 -7.48 8.36 -10.68
C SER A 91 -6.58 8.60 -9.47
N ASN A 92 -5.93 7.55 -8.95
CA ASN A 92 -4.98 7.66 -7.82
C ASN A 92 -3.56 8.03 -8.23
N PHE A 93 -3.16 7.77 -9.46
CA PHE A 93 -1.86 8.16 -9.99
C PHE A 93 -1.78 9.68 -10.22
N PHE A 94 -2.88 10.30 -10.65
CA PHE A 94 -2.96 11.75 -10.87
C PHE A 94 -3.21 12.57 -9.60
N ARG A 95 -3.61 11.93 -8.50
CA ARG A 95 -3.75 12.57 -7.20
C ARG A 95 -2.39 12.57 -6.50
N LYS A 96 -1.77 13.75 -6.45
CA LYS A 96 -0.64 14.05 -5.58
C LYS A 96 -1.14 14.35 -4.17
#